data_AF-A0A373G397-F1
#
_entry.id   AF-A0A373G397-F1
#
_cell.length_a   1.000
_cell.length_b   1.000
_cell.length_c   1.000
_cell.angle_alpha   90.00
_cell.angle_beta   90.00
_cell.angle_gamma   90.00
#
_symmetry.space_group_name_H-M   'P 1'
#
loop_
_entity.id
_entity.type
_entity.pdbx_description
1 polymer ?
#
loop_
_entity_poly.entity_id
_entity_poly.type
_entity_poly.pdbx_seq_one_letter_code
_entity_poly.pdbx_strand_id
1 'polypeptide(L)' 'MKVKLVTVREAADFLRISYRTAQRYLAEGRIPYTKPAGRVLIKEQDLMNFVNMTNR' A
#
# COMPACT_ATOMS: atom_id res chain seq x y z
N MET A 1 -8.09 18.04 -1.17
CA MET A 1 -6.79 17.35 -0.94
C MET A 1 -6.49 16.48 -2.15
N LYS A 2 -5.29 16.56 -2.73
CA LYS A 2 -4.90 15.72 -3.89
C LYS A 2 -4.60 14.30 -3.39
N VAL A 3 -5.27 13.28 -3.94
CA VAL A 3 -4.99 11.88 -3.60
C VAL A 3 -3.62 11.51 -4.15
N LYS A 4 -2.67 11.19 -3.26
CA LYS A 4 -1.36 10.66 -3.66
C LYS A 4 -1.46 9.15 -3.82
N LEU A 5 -1.16 8.68 -5.02
CA LEU A 5 -1.08 7.27 -5.37
C LEU A 5 0.39 6.88 -5.45
N VAL A 6 0.72 5.74 -4.84
CA VAL A 6 2.07 5.19 -4.81
C VAL A 6 2.06 3.78 -5.38
N THR A 7 3.18 3.40 -5.96
CA THR A 7 3.44 2.04 -6.45
C THR A 7 3.68 1.08 -5.29
N VAL A 8 3.64 -0.22 -5.59
CA VAL A 8 3.96 -1.27 -4.60
C VAL A 8 5.39 -1.14 -4.06
N ARG A 9 6.34 -0.63 -4.86
CA ARG A 9 7.72 -0.41 -4.42
C ARG A 9 7.79 0.73 -3.40
N GLU A 10 7.21 1.88 -3.72
CA GLU A 10 7.14 3.02 -2.79
C GLU A 10 6.39 2.66 -1.50
N ALA A 11 5.33 1.84 -1.60
CA ALA A 11 4.63 1.33 -0.42
C ALA A 11 5.52 0.42 0.44
N ALA A 12 6.33 -0.44 -0.18
CA ALA A 12 7.28 -1.30 0.53
C ALA A 12 8.35 -0.46 1.26
N ASP A 13 8.87 0.57 0.58
CA ASP A 13 9.85 1.50 1.16
C ASP A 13 9.23 2.29 2.33
N PHE A 14 8.00 2.79 2.18
CA PHE A 14 7.25 3.48 3.23
C PHE A 14 7.04 2.60 4.47
N LEU A 15 6.63 1.34 4.26
CA LEU A 15 6.38 0.38 5.33
C LEU A 15 7.65 -0.27 5.89
N ARG A 16 8.82 -0.01 5.28
CA ARG A 16 10.11 -0.65 5.60
C ARG A 16 10.04 -2.18 5.56
N ILE A 17 9.37 -2.73 4.55
CA ILE A 17 9.23 -4.17 4.30
C ILE A 17 9.75 -4.54 2.92
N SER A 18 9.97 -5.83 2.67
CA SER A 18 10.31 -6.29 1.33
C SER A 18 9.15 -6.05 0.35
N TYR A 19 9.47 -5.82 -0.92
CA TYR A 19 8.49 -5.77 -2.00
C TYR A 19 7.59 -7.01 -2.04
N ARG A 20 8.15 -8.20 -1.79
CA ARG A 20 7.41 -9.47 -1.72
C ARG A 20 6.40 -9.47 -0.57
N THR A 21 6.76 -8.92 0.58
CA THR A 21 5.84 -8.77 1.72
C THR A 21 4.71 -7.81 1.37
N ALA A 22 5.01 -6.67 0.74
CA ALA A 22 3.99 -5.74 0.28
C ALA A 22 3.02 -6.39 -0.71
N GLN A 23 3.53 -7.11 -1.72
CA GLN A 23 2.69 -7.88 -2.65
C GLN A 23 1.81 -8.90 -1.93
N ARG A 24 2.34 -9.61 -0.94
CA ARG A 24 1.55 -10.56 -0.14
C ARG A 24 0.41 -9.85 0.61
N TYR A 25 0.66 -8.70 1.23
CA TYR A 25 -0.39 -7.94 1.90
C TYR A 25 -1.50 -7.48 0.95
N LEU A 26 -1.15 -7.12 -0.29
CA LEU A 26 -2.14 -6.79 -1.32
C LEU A 26 -2.93 -8.03 -1.76
N ALA A 27 -2.26 -9.17 -1.94
CA ALA A 27 -2.90 -10.43 -2.32
C ALA A 27 -3.85 -10.94 -1.22
N GLU A 28 -3.49 -10.74 0.04
CA GLU A 28 -4.31 -11.08 1.22
C GLU A 28 -5.39 -10.03 1.52
N GLY A 29 -5.47 -8.93 0.74
CA GLY A 29 -6.48 -7.88 0.94
C GLY A 29 -6.26 -7.01 2.18
N ARG A 30 -5.08 -7.06 2.81
CA ARG A 30 -4.75 -6.28 4.02
C ARG A 30 -4.60 -4.79 3.75
N ILE A 31 -4.21 -4.42 2.53
CA ILE A 31 -4.01 -3.04 2.10
C ILE A 31 -4.85 -2.82 0.83
N PRO A 32 -5.80 -1.87 0.84
CA PRO A 32 -6.56 -1.51 -0.36
C PRO A 32 -5.66 -1.01 -1.48
N TYR A 33 -6.00 -1.37 -2.73
CA TYR A 33 -5.32 -0.86 -3.91
C TYR A 33 -6.30 -0.67 -5.07
N THR A 34 -5.86 0.07 -6.07
CA THR A 34 -6.58 0.28 -7.34
C THR A 34 -5.69 -0.14 -8.51
N LYS A 35 -6.32 -0.44 -9.65
CA LYS A 35 -5.62 -0.87 -10.88
C LYS A 35 -5.96 0.00 -12.10
N PRO A 36 -5.73 1.32 -12.06
CA PRO A 36 -5.93 2.15 -13.25
C PRO A 36 -4.99 1.67 -14.37
N ALA A 37 -5.57 1.36 -15.54
CA ALA A 37 -4.84 0.83 -16.69
C ALA A 37 -3.93 -0.38 -16.35
N GLY A 38 -4.36 -1.24 -15.42
CA GLY A 38 -3.65 -2.47 -15.04
C GLY A 38 -2.48 -2.26 -14.07
N ARG A 39 -2.14 -1.03 -13.68
CA ARG A 39 -1.05 -0.75 -12.72
C ARG A 39 -1.55 -0.74 -11.29
N VAL A 40 -0.94 -1.53 -10.41
CA VAL A 40 -1.28 -1.54 -8.99
C VAL A 40 -0.79 -0.25 -8.33
N LEU A 41 -1.74 0.55 -7.85
CA LEU A 41 -1.51 1.79 -7.12
C LEU A 41 -2.26 1.78 -5.80
N ILE A 42 -1.59 2.29 -4.76
CA ILE A 42 -2.09 2.33 -3.39
C ILE A 42 -2.24 3.80 -3.00
N LYS A 43 -3.31 4.16 -2.29
CA LYS A 43 -3.40 5.51 -1.73
C LYS A 43 -2.47 5.61 -0.54
N GLU A 44 -1.67 6.67 -0.47
CA GLU A 44 -0.76 6.89 0.67
C GLU A 44 -1.52 6.90 2.01
N GLN A 45 -2.75 7.43 2.04
CA GLN A 45 -3.61 7.41 3.22
C GLN A 45 -3.92 5.99 3.72
N ASP A 46 -4.11 5.03 2.82
CA ASP A 46 -4.41 3.65 3.19
C ASP A 46 -3.19 2.98 3.84
N LEU A 47 -1.98 3.34 3.44
CA LEU A 47 -0.74 2.91 4.10
C LEU A 47 -0.62 3.49 5.51
N MET A 48 -0.93 4.78 5.69
CA MET A 48 -0.94 5.41 7.03
C MET A 48 -1.98 4.73 7.95
N ASN A 49 -3.16 4.43 7.43
CA ASN A 49 -4.21 3.73 8.17
C ASN A 49 -3.75 2.32 8.58
N PHE A 50 -3.10 1.58 7.68
CA PHE A 50 -2.57 0.25 7.94
C PHE A 50 -1.54 0.24 9.08
N VAL A 51 -0.62 1.21 9.08
CA VAL A 51 0.36 1.38 10.18
C VAL A 51 -0.34 1.68 11.51
N ASN A 52 -1.33 2.57 11.50
CA ASN A 52 -2.06 2.96 12.71
C ASN A 52 -2.92 1.82 13.29
N MET A 53 -3.45 0.93 12.44
CA MET A 53 -4.18 -0.26 12.90
C MET A 53 -3.26 -1.30 13.55
N THR A 54 -2.02 -1.40 13.08
CA THR A 54 -1.05 -2.39 13.59
C THR A 54 -0.46 -1.98 14.95
N ASN A 55 -0.53 -0.69 15.31
CA ASN A 55 -0.02 -0.13 16.57
C ASN A 55 -1.08 -0.03 17.69
N ARG A 56 -2.23 -0.69 17.56
CA ARG A 56 -3.26 -0.81 18.60
C ARG A 56 -3.32 -2.23 19.12
#